data_AF-A0A177G3X0-F1
#
_entry.id   AF-A0A177G3X0-F1
#
_cell.length_a   1.000
_cell.length_b   1.000
_cell.length_c   1.000
_cell.angle_alpha   90.00
_cell.angle_beta   90.00
_cell.angle_gamma   90.00
#
_symmetry.space_group_name_H-M   'P 1'
#
loop_
_entity.id
_entity.type
_entity.pdbx_description
1 polymer ?
#
loop_
_entity_poly.entity_id
_entity_poly.type
_entity_poly.pdbx_seq_one_letter_code
_entity_poly.pdbx_strand_id
1 'polypeptide(L)'
;MSELNVYRVSGNLQYGGISPNVEIWDENGRAVLPNHIKLEDWELYPVRLKKFTTDVNFIPYYAGNNFVVDKTAKALLQPLIQNCGEFRPVKVGDRLYWWFKCTLEYDCTVKGQIEGDIGLPEFNMWSDVNRWVFDPVKLKNAPAIFYPHEKPTFLFCTDVLKDVVEASGLVGLTFQHLWNEATGGVWVESPPVLGPIAAKLGKELEDKWKKNKKKYGLLYDKLKNREGITLL
;
A
#
# COMPACT_ATOMS: atom_id res chain seq x y z
N MET A 1 -12.80 3.96 -26.51
CA MET A 1 -12.63 3.85 -25.05
C MET A 1 -11.32 3.13 -24.82
N SER A 2 -10.46 3.63 -23.93
CA SER A 2 -9.25 2.88 -23.52
C SER A 2 -9.68 1.63 -22.78
N GLU A 3 -8.93 0.54 -22.95
CA GLU A 3 -9.15 -0.72 -22.23
C GLU A 3 -9.01 -0.49 -20.72
N LEU A 4 -9.91 -1.07 -19.94
CA LEU A 4 -9.88 -0.96 -18.48
C LEU A 4 -8.89 -1.97 -17.89
N ASN A 5 -8.08 -1.52 -16.93
CA ASN A 5 -7.16 -2.37 -16.18
C ASN A 5 -7.47 -2.34 -14.68
N VAL A 6 -7.09 -3.42 -13.99
CA VAL A 6 -7.10 -3.49 -12.53
C VAL A 6 -5.71 -3.78 -12.02
N TYR A 7 -5.31 -3.04 -10.99
CA TYR A 7 -4.02 -3.16 -10.32
C TYR A 7 -4.20 -3.43 -8.85
N ARG A 8 -3.32 -4.25 -8.27
CA ARG A 8 -3.08 -4.23 -6.82
C ARG A 8 -2.17 -3.05 -6.49
N VAL A 9 -2.61 -2.24 -5.54
CA VAL A 9 -1.85 -1.14 -4.97
C VAL A 9 -1.24 -1.57 -3.64
N SER A 10 0.06 -1.33 -3.48
CA SER A 10 0.73 -1.49 -2.20
C SER A 10 1.82 -0.45 -2.02
N GLY A 11 2.13 -0.11 -0.78
CA GLY A 11 3.29 0.72 -0.46
C GLY A 11 4.59 -0.04 -0.76
N ASN A 12 5.55 0.65 -1.32
CA ASN A 12 6.81 0.09 -1.77
C ASN A 12 7.79 -0.06 -0.59
N LEU A 13 8.01 -1.30 -0.17
CA LEU A 13 8.85 -1.65 0.98
C LEU A 13 10.33 -1.25 0.80
N GLN A 14 10.78 -0.95 -0.43
CA GLN A 14 12.12 -0.42 -0.67
C GLN A 14 12.36 0.95 -0.05
N TYR A 15 11.32 1.65 0.42
CA TYR A 15 11.45 2.95 1.10
C TYR A 15 11.35 2.82 2.62
N GLY A 16 11.36 1.61 3.18
CA GLY A 16 11.24 1.37 4.62
C GLY A 16 9.78 1.24 5.03
N GLY A 17 9.36 1.88 6.14
CA GLY A 17 7.96 1.87 6.54
C GLY A 17 7.70 2.44 7.93
N ILE A 18 6.43 2.44 8.32
CA ILE A 18 5.99 2.80 9.67
C ILE A 18 5.53 1.57 10.45
N SER A 19 5.61 1.67 11.78
CA SER A 19 4.99 0.73 12.71
C SER A 19 4.31 1.49 13.84
N PRO A 20 3.41 0.86 14.61
CA PRO A 20 2.96 1.44 15.87
C PRO A 20 4.17 1.74 16.76
N ASN A 21 4.12 2.85 17.50
CA ASN A 21 5.12 3.13 18.52
C ASN A 21 4.85 2.31 19.80
N VAL A 22 3.57 2.07 20.08
CA VAL A 22 3.08 1.23 21.16
C VAL A 22 2.08 0.25 20.56
N GLU A 23 2.15 -1.01 20.97
CA GLU A 23 1.12 -1.99 20.62
C GLU A 23 -0.13 -1.68 21.44
N ILE A 24 -1.23 -1.41 20.75
CA ILE A 24 -2.54 -1.25 21.39
C ILE A 24 -3.19 -2.63 21.39
N TRP A 25 -3.65 -3.06 22.56
CA TRP A 25 -4.30 -4.34 22.75
C TRP A 25 -5.77 -4.13 23.14
N ASP A 26 -6.66 -4.96 22.62
CA ASP A 26 -8.05 -4.99 23.06
C ASP A 26 -8.22 -5.77 24.39
N GLU A 27 -9.43 -5.78 24.93
CA GLU A 27 -9.79 -6.50 26.16
C GLU A 27 -9.52 -8.01 26.11
N ASN A 28 -9.37 -8.58 24.90
CA ASN A 28 -9.11 -9.99 24.66
C ASN A 28 -7.63 -10.27 24.36
N GLY A 29 -6.75 -9.27 24.53
CA GLY A 29 -5.32 -9.41 24.26
C GLY A 29 -4.99 -9.55 22.77
N ARG A 30 -5.79 -8.95 21.88
CA ARG A 30 -5.52 -8.89 20.43
C ARG A 30 -5.00 -7.52 20.03
N ALA A 31 -4.05 -7.48 19.11
CA ALA A 31 -3.50 -6.22 18.61
C ALA A 31 -4.58 -5.42 17.84
N VAL A 32 -4.80 -4.18 18.25
CA VAL A 32 -5.71 -3.23 17.59
C VAL A 32 -5.00 -2.60 16.40
N LEU A 33 -5.45 -2.96 15.21
CA LEU A 33 -4.95 -2.40 13.96
C LEU A 33 -5.52 -1.00 13.73
N PRO A 34 -4.77 -0.09 13.06
CA PRO A 34 -5.24 1.28 12.82
C PRO A 34 -6.60 1.35 12.14
N ASN A 35 -6.88 0.45 11.19
CA ASN A 35 -8.16 0.43 10.49
C ASN A 35 -9.37 0.08 11.38
N HIS A 36 -9.14 -0.55 12.54
CA HIS A 36 -10.18 -0.91 13.52
C HIS A 36 -10.51 0.22 14.50
N ILE A 37 -9.66 1.25 14.59
CA ILE A 37 -9.88 2.38 15.49
C ILE A 37 -10.99 3.25 14.91
N LYS A 38 -11.96 3.62 15.74
CA LYS A 38 -13.03 4.53 15.33
C LYS A 38 -12.46 5.92 15.09
N LEU A 39 -13.14 6.71 14.24
CA LEU A 39 -12.66 8.06 13.92
C LEU A 39 -12.63 8.96 15.17
N GLU A 40 -13.62 8.81 16.06
CA GLU A 40 -13.71 9.52 17.34
C GLU A 40 -12.53 9.25 18.28
N ASP A 41 -11.91 8.07 18.17
CA ASP A 41 -10.77 7.65 19.00
C ASP A 41 -9.41 7.88 18.31
N TRP A 42 -9.37 8.59 17.17
CA TRP A 42 -8.18 8.68 16.32
C TRP A 42 -7.11 9.66 16.81
N GLU A 43 -7.32 10.35 17.94
CA GLU A 43 -6.77 11.67 18.30
C GLU A 43 -5.26 11.93 18.07
N LEU A 44 -4.43 10.91 17.91
CA LEU A 44 -3.29 10.85 16.98
C LEU A 44 -2.67 9.46 17.14
N TYR A 45 -2.98 8.52 16.24
CA TYR A 45 -2.50 7.15 16.37
C TYR A 45 -0.96 7.09 16.45
N PRO A 46 -0.37 6.48 17.51
CA PRO A 46 1.06 6.58 17.75
C PRO A 46 1.83 5.68 16.80
N VAL A 47 2.58 6.27 15.87
CA VAL A 47 3.45 5.56 14.94
C VAL A 47 4.89 6.05 15.03
N ARG A 48 5.81 5.21 14.58
CA ARG A 48 7.22 5.54 14.40
C ARG A 48 7.71 5.11 13.02
N LEU A 49 8.74 5.80 12.51
CA LEU A 49 9.48 5.33 11.35
C LEU A 49 10.31 4.10 11.73
N LYS A 50 10.30 3.08 10.87
CA LYS A 50 11.27 1.99 10.95
C LYS A 50 12.67 2.54 10.63
N LYS A 51 13.68 1.87 11.18
CA LYS A 51 15.09 2.15 10.88
C LYS A 51 15.28 2.08 9.36
N PHE A 52 15.83 3.15 8.77
CA PHE A 52 16.07 3.31 7.31
C PHE A 52 14.83 3.62 6.45
N THR A 53 13.83 4.27 7.00
CA THR A 53 12.70 4.78 6.20
C THR A 53 13.11 6.04 5.44
N THR A 54 12.85 6.03 4.13
CA THR A 54 12.99 7.21 3.28
C THR A 54 11.71 8.03 3.38
N ASP A 55 11.87 9.34 3.49
CA ASP A 55 10.75 10.26 3.40
C ASP A 55 10.27 10.35 1.94
N VAL A 56 9.13 9.73 1.66
CA VAL A 56 8.48 9.65 0.35
C VAL A 56 6.98 9.93 0.48
N ASN A 57 6.29 10.12 -0.63
CA ASN A 57 4.88 10.52 -0.63
C ASN A 57 3.96 9.45 -0.04
N PHE A 58 4.33 8.17 -0.17
CA PHE A 58 3.62 7.02 0.40
C PHE A 58 4.57 6.14 1.20
N ILE A 59 4.36 6.06 2.51
CA ILE A 59 5.19 5.25 3.40
C ILE A 59 4.40 4.01 3.82
N PRO A 60 4.86 2.79 3.49
CA PRO A 60 4.13 1.57 3.78
C PRO A 60 4.04 1.31 5.29
N TYR A 61 2.93 0.71 5.69
CA TYR A 61 2.75 0.10 6.99
C TYR A 61 2.83 -1.43 6.87
N TYR A 62 3.54 -2.06 7.82
CA TYR A 62 3.73 -3.50 7.89
C TYR A 62 4.18 -4.12 6.54
N ALA A 63 3.36 -4.96 5.91
CA ALA A 63 3.62 -5.66 4.66
C ALA A 63 3.28 -4.84 3.40
N GLY A 64 2.93 -3.55 3.55
CA GLY A 64 2.68 -2.63 2.42
C GLY A 64 1.22 -2.57 1.96
N ASN A 65 0.30 -3.34 2.53
CA ASN A 65 -1.12 -3.27 2.18
C ASN A 65 -1.83 -2.03 2.76
N ASN A 66 -1.19 -1.33 3.70
CA ASN A 66 -1.63 -0.04 4.22
C ASN A 66 -0.46 0.94 4.13
N PHE A 67 -0.75 2.24 4.14
CA PHE A 67 0.28 3.27 4.04
C PHE A 67 -0.21 4.59 4.63
N VAL A 68 0.74 5.42 5.02
CA VAL A 68 0.49 6.85 5.27
C VAL A 68 0.95 7.65 4.06
N VAL A 69 0.32 8.80 3.86
CA VAL A 69 0.62 9.73 2.79
C VAL A 69 1.09 11.07 3.35
N ASP A 70 1.95 11.77 2.60
CA ASP A 70 2.29 13.15 2.91
C ASP A 70 1.15 14.12 2.53
N LYS A 71 1.36 15.41 2.81
CA LYS A 71 0.37 16.46 2.51
C LYS A 71 0.07 16.59 1.01
N THR A 72 1.06 16.37 0.15
CA THR A 72 0.96 16.52 -1.30
C THR A 72 0.11 15.39 -1.88
N ALA A 73 0.44 14.14 -1.53
CA ALA A 73 -0.34 12.96 -1.92
C ALA A 73 -1.76 13.01 -1.36
N LYS A 74 -1.94 13.44 -0.10
CA LYS A 74 -3.28 13.67 0.46
C LYS A 74 -4.08 14.64 -0.41
N ALA A 75 -3.53 15.81 -0.71
CA ALA A 75 -4.23 16.84 -1.46
C ALA A 75 -4.62 16.36 -2.87
N LEU A 76 -3.73 15.62 -3.53
CA LEU A 76 -3.97 15.05 -4.85
C LEU A 76 -5.06 13.97 -4.83
N LEU A 77 -5.02 13.07 -3.85
CA LEU A 77 -5.92 11.92 -3.80
C LEU A 77 -7.28 12.22 -3.18
N GLN A 78 -7.40 13.27 -2.36
CA GLN A 78 -8.63 13.62 -1.66
C GLN A 78 -9.88 13.66 -2.56
N PRO A 79 -9.85 14.26 -3.77
CA PRO A 79 -11.02 14.29 -4.66
C PRO A 79 -11.36 12.90 -5.23
N LEU A 80 -10.35 12.05 -5.46
CA LEU A 80 -10.55 10.72 -6.05
C LEU A 80 -11.15 9.72 -5.05
N ILE A 81 -10.82 9.87 -3.77
CA ILE A 81 -11.16 8.91 -2.73
C ILE A 81 -12.36 9.32 -1.86
N GLN A 82 -12.99 10.47 -2.13
CA GLN A 82 -14.08 11.03 -1.29
C GLN A 82 -15.22 10.05 -0.97
N ASN A 83 -15.50 9.10 -1.88
CA ASN A 83 -16.58 8.12 -1.75
C ASN A 83 -16.09 6.71 -1.36
N CYS A 84 -14.79 6.49 -1.24
CA CYS A 84 -14.22 5.15 -1.03
C CYS A 84 -13.04 5.10 -0.05
N GLY A 85 -12.69 6.22 0.56
CA GLY A 85 -11.67 6.26 1.59
C GLY A 85 -11.68 7.54 2.41
N GLU A 86 -10.84 7.53 3.44
CA GLU A 86 -10.65 8.65 4.34
C GLU A 86 -9.18 8.80 4.72
N PHE A 87 -8.79 10.04 5.02
CA PHE A 87 -7.46 10.38 5.49
C PHE A 87 -7.52 10.77 6.96
N ARG A 88 -6.74 10.08 7.78
CA ARG A 88 -6.71 10.33 9.21
C ARG A 88 -5.33 10.83 9.64
N PRO A 89 -5.21 11.93 10.39
CA PRO A 89 -3.92 12.54 10.70
C PRO A 89 -3.05 11.63 11.58
N VAL A 90 -1.77 11.51 11.27
CA VAL A 90 -0.83 10.69 12.05
C VAL A 90 0.48 11.45 12.19
N LYS A 91 0.93 11.62 13.44
CA LYS A 91 2.18 12.30 13.75
C LYS A 91 3.33 11.29 13.81
N VAL A 92 4.38 11.58 13.08
CA VAL A 92 5.59 10.76 12.98
C VAL A 92 6.79 11.65 13.32
N GLY A 93 7.26 11.59 14.57
CA GLY A 93 8.20 12.61 15.07
C GLY A 93 7.57 13.99 15.00
N ASP A 94 8.24 14.96 14.37
CA ASP A 94 7.69 16.32 14.19
C ASP A 94 6.83 16.48 12.92
N ARG A 95 6.70 15.43 12.11
CA ARG A 95 6.01 15.50 10.82
C ARG A 95 4.58 14.98 10.92
N LEU A 96 3.70 15.63 10.16
CA LEU A 96 2.32 15.21 9.99
C LEU A 96 2.16 14.45 8.67
N TYR A 97 1.69 13.22 8.76
CA TYR A 97 1.24 12.39 7.64
C TYR A 97 -0.25 12.09 7.82
N TRP A 98 -0.83 11.39 6.85
CA TRP A 98 -2.22 10.93 6.91
C TRP A 98 -2.31 9.46 6.59
N TRP A 99 -2.86 8.69 7.51
CA TRP A 99 -3.23 7.31 7.26
C TRP A 99 -4.34 7.25 6.22
N PHE A 100 -4.10 6.49 5.15
CA PHE A 100 -5.14 6.18 4.20
C PHE A 100 -5.93 4.96 4.68
N LYS A 101 -7.23 5.14 4.91
CA LYS A 101 -8.17 4.05 5.13
C LYS A 101 -9.13 3.97 3.95
N CYS A 102 -9.08 2.87 3.21
CA CYS A 102 -10.15 2.53 2.28
C CYS A 102 -11.38 2.10 3.08
N THR A 103 -12.55 2.57 2.68
CA THR A 103 -13.83 2.33 3.38
C THR A 103 -14.80 1.51 2.54
N LEU A 104 -14.45 1.18 1.30
CA LEU A 104 -15.33 0.52 0.35
C LEU A 104 -14.80 -0.86 -0.03
N GLU A 105 -15.60 -1.87 0.29
CA GLU A 105 -15.51 -3.20 -0.31
C GLU A 105 -16.35 -3.22 -1.59
N TYR A 106 -15.80 -3.78 -2.67
CA TYR A 106 -16.44 -3.77 -3.98
C TYR A 106 -16.47 -5.18 -4.59
N ASP A 107 -17.68 -5.70 -4.83
CA ASP A 107 -17.90 -6.98 -5.51
C ASP A 107 -17.80 -6.79 -7.02
N CYS A 108 -16.60 -6.96 -7.55
CA CYS A 108 -16.31 -6.86 -8.99
C CYS A 108 -15.68 -8.11 -9.59
N THR A 109 -15.57 -9.20 -8.84
CA THR A 109 -14.97 -10.45 -9.30
C THR A 109 -16.03 -11.41 -9.81
N VAL A 110 -15.62 -12.37 -10.65
CA VAL A 110 -16.50 -13.44 -11.10
C VAL A 110 -16.31 -14.65 -10.18
N LYS A 111 -17.26 -14.87 -9.29
CA LYS A 111 -17.22 -15.97 -8.30
C LYS A 111 -17.05 -17.32 -8.99
N GLY A 112 -16.17 -18.15 -8.44
CA GLY A 112 -15.87 -19.49 -8.96
C GLY A 112 -14.94 -19.51 -10.19
N GLN A 113 -14.49 -18.36 -10.69
CA GLN A 113 -13.53 -18.28 -11.80
C GLN A 113 -12.15 -17.77 -11.39
N ILE A 114 -11.98 -17.32 -10.15
CA ILE A 114 -10.66 -16.99 -9.58
C ILE A 114 -9.88 -18.30 -9.42
N GLU A 115 -8.58 -18.27 -9.71
CA GLU A 115 -7.69 -19.43 -9.60
C GLU A 115 -6.67 -19.20 -8.47
N GLY A 116 -6.43 -20.21 -7.63
CA GLY A 116 -5.58 -20.11 -6.43
C GLY A 116 -6.08 -20.99 -5.27
N ASP A 117 -5.71 -20.62 -4.06
CA ASP A 117 -6.06 -21.33 -2.83
C ASP A 117 -7.02 -20.52 -1.96
N ILE A 118 -8.08 -21.17 -1.52
CA ILE A 118 -9.08 -20.60 -0.60
C ILE A 118 -8.65 -20.90 0.84
N GLY A 119 -8.41 -19.86 1.63
CA GLY A 119 -7.98 -19.98 3.02
C GLY A 119 -9.14 -20.21 3.98
N LEU A 120 -10.28 -19.55 3.74
CA LEU A 120 -11.51 -19.72 4.52
C LEU A 120 -12.70 -19.89 3.56
N PRO A 121 -13.06 -21.14 3.22
CA PRO A 121 -14.12 -21.43 2.25
C PRO A 121 -15.49 -20.86 2.62
N GLU A 122 -15.86 -20.89 3.89
CA GLU A 122 -17.13 -20.41 4.41
C GLU A 122 -17.35 -18.90 4.21
N PHE A 123 -16.27 -18.14 4.03
CA PHE A 123 -16.29 -16.70 3.78
C PHE A 123 -15.85 -16.34 2.35
N ASN A 124 -15.58 -17.32 1.49
CA ASN A 124 -14.98 -17.13 0.16
C ASN A 124 -13.71 -16.24 0.21
N MET A 125 -12.89 -16.41 1.26
CA MET A 125 -11.67 -15.63 1.44
C MET A 125 -10.44 -16.40 0.94
N TRP A 126 -9.71 -15.79 0.02
CA TRP A 126 -8.58 -16.39 -0.67
C TRP A 126 -7.27 -16.16 0.09
N SER A 127 -6.51 -17.23 0.34
CA SER A 127 -5.17 -17.14 0.94
C SER A 127 -4.13 -16.73 -0.11
N ASP A 128 -4.17 -17.37 -1.28
CA ASP A 128 -3.28 -17.10 -2.41
C ASP A 128 -4.10 -17.06 -3.70
N VAL A 129 -3.83 -16.07 -4.56
CA VAL A 129 -4.54 -15.92 -5.84
C VAL A 129 -3.52 -15.91 -6.96
N ASN A 130 -3.61 -16.92 -7.81
CA ASN A 130 -2.79 -17.07 -9.00
C ASN A 130 -3.36 -16.24 -10.15
N ARG A 131 -4.69 -16.16 -10.27
CA ARG A 131 -5.35 -15.40 -11.33
C ARG A 131 -6.67 -14.81 -10.87
N TRP A 132 -6.81 -13.50 -11.05
CA TRP A 132 -8.05 -12.79 -10.78
C TRP A 132 -8.94 -12.76 -12.01
N VAL A 133 -10.25 -12.93 -11.83
CA VAL A 133 -11.23 -12.75 -12.89
C VAL A 133 -12.23 -11.71 -12.44
N PHE A 134 -12.38 -10.65 -13.23
CA PHE A 134 -13.26 -9.53 -12.95
C PHE A 134 -14.42 -9.44 -13.93
N ASP A 135 -15.54 -8.90 -13.45
CA ASP A 135 -16.70 -8.55 -14.27
C ASP A 135 -16.47 -7.16 -14.90
N PRO A 136 -16.29 -7.06 -16.23
CA PRO A 136 -16.04 -5.78 -16.89
C PRO A 136 -17.19 -4.79 -16.73
N VAL A 137 -18.43 -5.27 -16.63
CA VAL A 137 -19.62 -4.43 -16.51
C VAL A 137 -19.62 -3.74 -15.14
N LYS A 138 -19.28 -4.49 -14.09
CA LYS A 138 -19.15 -3.91 -12.74
C LYS A 138 -17.98 -2.93 -12.68
N LEU A 139 -16.83 -3.28 -13.24
CA LEU A 139 -15.64 -2.44 -13.18
C LEU A 139 -15.79 -1.05 -13.82
N LYS A 140 -16.69 -0.87 -14.80
CA LYS A 140 -16.97 0.46 -15.39
C LYS A 140 -17.40 1.52 -14.39
N ASN A 141 -17.97 1.10 -13.27
CA ASN A 141 -18.41 1.98 -12.18
C ASN A 141 -17.60 1.76 -10.90
N ALA A 142 -16.44 1.11 -11.00
CA ALA A 142 -15.59 0.88 -9.85
C ALA A 142 -15.09 2.21 -9.27
N PRO A 143 -14.97 2.33 -7.94
CA PRO A 143 -14.31 3.45 -7.31
C PRO A 143 -12.82 3.48 -7.68
N ALA A 144 -12.16 4.63 -7.47
CA ALA A 144 -10.73 4.79 -7.78
C ALA A 144 -9.85 3.80 -6.99
N ILE A 145 -10.27 3.40 -5.80
CA ILE A 145 -9.59 2.42 -4.94
C ILE A 145 -10.63 1.66 -4.10
N PHE A 146 -10.42 0.37 -3.88
CA PHE A 146 -11.35 -0.49 -3.16
C PHE A 146 -10.69 -1.75 -2.59
N TYR A 147 -11.35 -2.38 -1.62
CA TYR A 147 -11.06 -3.75 -1.20
C TYR A 147 -11.87 -4.74 -2.07
N PRO A 148 -11.26 -5.80 -2.63
CA PRO A 148 -12.02 -6.87 -3.24
C PRO A 148 -12.64 -7.73 -2.13
N HIS A 149 -13.88 -8.18 -2.35
CA HIS A 149 -14.61 -9.01 -1.39
C HIS A 149 -13.86 -10.31 -1.05
N GLU A 150 -13.21 -10.93 -2.04
CA GLU A 150 -12.50 -12.21 -1.90
C GLU A 150 -11.16 -12.11 -1.16
N LYS A 151 -10.60 -10.90 -1.03
CA LYS A 151 -9.33 -10.67 -0.33
C LYS A 151 -9.29 -9.25 0.25
N PRO A 152 -10.06 -8.97 1.32
CA PRO A 152 -10.24 -7.62 1.88
C PRO A 152 -8.98 -7.06 2.56
N THR A 153 -7.84 -7.74 2.45
CA THR A 153 -6.53 -7.26 2.87
C THR A 153 -5.74 -6.60 1.74
N PHE A 154 -6.20 -6.71 0.48
CA PHE A 154 -5.55 -6.12 -0.70
C PHE A 154 -6.29 -4.88 -1.16
N LEU A 155 -5.55 -3.82 -1.53
CA LEU A 155 -6.14 -2.64 -2.16
C LEU A 155 -6.04 -2.76 -3.67
N PHE A 156 -7.16 -2.63 -4.37
CA PHE A 156 -7.21 -2.60 -5.83
C PHE A 156 -7.56 -1.21 -6.33
N CYS A 157 -7.08 -0.87 -7.52
CA CYS A 157 -7.42 0.36 -8.23
C CYS A 157 -7.57 0.11 -9.72
N THR A 158 -8.22 1.05 -10.40
CA THR A 158 -8.25 1.13 -11.86
C THR A 158 -7.16 2.09 -12.38
N ASP A 159 -7.10 2.26 -13.70
CA ASP A 159 -6.22 3.25 -14.36
C ASP A 159 -6.37 4.66 -13.79
N VAL A 160 -7.59 5.04 -13.36
CA VAL A 160 -7.90 6.38 -12.84
C VAL A 160 -6.97 6.79 -11.70
N LEU A 161 -6.72 5.90 -10.73
CA LEU A 161 -5.82 6.20 -9.62
C LEU A 161 -4.36 6.14 -10.06
N LYS A 162 -4.00 5.07 -10.79
CA LYS A 162 -2.62 4.81 -11.21
C LYS A 162 -2.07 5.96 -12.05
N ASP A 163 -2.84 6.40 -13.05
CA ASP A 163 -2.42 7.46 -13.98
C ASP A 163 -2.23 8.79 -13.25
N VAL A 164 -3.10 9.13 -12.29
CA VAL A 164 -2.95 10.35 -11.49
C VAL A 164 -1.69 10.31 -10.62
N VAL A 165 -1.41 9.15 -9.98
CA VAL A 165 -0.20 8.99 -9.15
C VAL A 165 1.07 9.04 -10.00
N GLU A 166 1.09 8.36 -11.15
CA GLU A 166 2.27 8.32 -12.03
C GLU A 166 2.51 9.68 -12.71
N ALA A 167 1.47 10.33 -13.22
CA ALA A 167 1.58 11.63 -13.88
C ALA A 167 2.03 12.76 -12.92
N SER A 168 1.72 12.63 -11.62
CA SER A 168 2.15 13.58 -10.60
C SER A 168 3.58 13.34 -10.10
N GLY A 169 4.23 12.23 -10.50
CA GLY A 169 5.59 11.88 -10.09
C GLY A 169 5.71 11.51 -8.61
N LEU A 170 4.60 11.19 -7.95
CA LEU A 170 4.62 10.76 -6.55
C LEU A 170 5.24 9.36 -6.42
N VAL A 171 6.00 9.15 -5.35
CA VAL A 171 6.76 7.92 -5.13
C VAL A 171 6.35 7.22 -3.84
N GLY A 172 6.48 5.90 -3.84
CA GLY A 172 6.23 5.06 -2.65
C GLY A 172 5.08 4.08 -2.80
N LEU A 173 4.38 4.05 -3.95
CA LEU A 173 3.45 2.97 -4.31
C LEU A 173 4.06 2.04 -5.35
N THR A 174 3.52 0.83 -5.42
CA THR A 174 3.67 -0.13 -6.51
C THR A 174 2.30 -0.53 -7.03
N PHE A 175 2.20 -0.69 -8.35
CA PHE A 175 1.01 -1.15 -9.03
C PHE A 175 1.32 -2.48 -9.72
N GLN A 176 0.79 -3.57 -9.18
CA GLN A 176 0.89 -4.89 -9.80
C GLN A 176 -0.33 -5.09 -10.70
N HIS A 177 -0.12 -5.26 -12.00
CA HIS A 177 -1.20 -5.51 -12.96
C HIS A 177 -1.83 -6.88 -12.70
N LEU A 178 -3.16 -6.91 -12.55
CA LEU A 178 -3.92 -8.13 -12.27
C LEU A 178 -4.84 -8.54 -13.41
N TRP A 179 -5.34 -7.58 -14.18
CA TRP A 179 -6.39 -7.82 -15.17
C TRP A 179 -6.45 -6.71 -16.20
N ASN A 180 -6.84 -7.07 -17.42
CA ASN A 180 -7.09 -6.17 -18.54
C ASN A 180 -8.38 -6.58 -19.26
N GLU A 181 -9.18 -5.61 -19.70
CA GLU A 181 -10.49 -5.86 -20.33
C GLU A 181 -10.43 -6.70 -21.60
N ALA A 182 -9.38 -6.54 -22.41
CA ALA A 182 -9.23 -7.26 -23.67
C ALA A 182 -8.72 -8.70 -23.49
N THR A 183 -7.87 -8.92 -22.49
CA THR A 183 -7.12 -10.19 -22.31
C THR A 183 -7.55 -11.01 -21.09
N GLY A 184 -8.32 -10.41 -20.18
CA GLY A 184 -8.81 -11.03 -18.96
C GLY A 184 -7.80 -11.04 -17.81
N GLY A 185 -7.92 -12.02 -16.92
CA GLY A 185 -7.07 -12.19 -15.75
C GLY A 185 -5.63 -12.48 -16.11
N VAL A 186 -4.70 -11.70 -15.57
CA VAL A 186 -3.26 -11.91 -15.69
C VAL A 186 -2.83 -12.91 -14.62
N TRP A 187 -2.04 -13.90 -15.02
CA TRP A 187 -1.39 -14.79 -14.07
C TRP A 187 -0.43 -13.97 -13.21
N VAL A 188 -0.60 -14.04 -11.89
CA VAL A 188 0.33 -13.49 -10.93
C VAL A 188 1.58 -14.35 -10.98
N GLU A 189 2.51 -13.96 -11.84
CA GLU A 189 3.84 -14.54 -11.88
C GLU A 189 4.56 -14.18 -10.58
N SER A 190 4.48 -15.06 -9.59
CA SER A 190 5.42 -15.10 -8.46
C SER A 190 6.25 -16.39 -8.55
N PRO A 191 6.98 -16.63 -9.65
CA PRO A 191 7.86 -17.79 -9.72
C PRO A 191 8.86 -17.66 -8.56
N PRO A 192 9.07 -18.71 -7.76
CA PRO A 192 10.06 -18.66 -6.70
C PRO A 192 11.42 -18.38 -7.36
N VAL A 193 12.01 -17.23 -7.04
CA VAL A 193 13.37 -16.93 -7.48
C VAL A 193 14.28 -17.80 -6.63
N LEU A 194 14.79 -18.88 -7.22
CA LEU A 194 15.65 -19.85 -6.55
C LEU A 194 17.07 -19.84 -7.14
N GLY A 195 18.01 -20.32 -6.33
CA GLY A 195 19.38 -20.55 -6.78
C GLY A 195 20.16 -19.26 -7.12
N PRO A 196 21.12 -19.33 -8.07
CA PRO A 196 22.07 -18.23 -8.33
C PRO A 196 21.41 -16.91 -8.73
N ILE A 197 20.24 -16.95 -9.37
CA ILE A 197 19.47 -15.75 -9.76
C ILE A 197 18.96 -15.04 -8.51
N ALA A 198 18.45 -15.78 -7.53
CA ALA A 198 17.97 -15.22 -6.25
C ALA A 198 19.12 -14.55 -5.49
N ALA A 199 20.27 -15.19 -5.44
CA ALA A 199 21.47 -14.65 -4.80
C ALA A 199 21.95 -13.37 -5.50
N LYS A 200 21.93 -13.34 -6.84
CA LYS A 200 22.28 -12.14 -7.62
C LYS A 200 21.29 -11.01 -7.37
N LEU A 201 19.98 -11.27 -7.44
CA LEU A 201 18.94 -10.28 -7.22
C LEU A 201 19.01 -9.73 -5.79
N GLY A 202 19.20 -10.60 -4.80
CA GLY A 202 19.39 -10.23 -3.40
C GLY A 202 20.61 -9.31 -3.22
N LYS A 203 21.75 -9.64 -3.85
CA LYS A 203 22.95 -8.81 -3.81
C LYS A 203 22.76 -7.46 -4.50
N GLU A 204 22.11 -7.42 -5.66
CA GLU A 204 21.78 -6.18 -6.36
C GLU A 204 20.84 -5.27 -5.54
N LEU A 205 19.83 -5.86 -4.89
CA LEU A 205 18.94 -5.14 -3.99
C LEU A 205 19.69 -4.62 -2.77
N GLU A 206 20.56 -5.42 -2.16
CA GLU A 206 21.40 -5.01 -1.03
C GLU A 206 22.36 -3.88 -1.41
N ASP A 207 22.98 -3.94 -2.59
CA ASP A 207 23.90 -2.92 -3.09
C ASP A 207 23.17 -1.62 -3.44
N LYS A 208 22.01 -1.70 -4.11
CA LYS A 208 21.14 -0.54 -4.36
C LYS A 208 20.67 0.08 -3.05
N TRP A 209 20.29 -0.74 -2.09
CA TRP A 209 19.90 -0.31 -0.75
C TRP A 209 21.05 0.37 -0.02
N LYS A 210 22.25 -0.20 0.01
CA LYS A 210 23.46 0.41 0.61
C LYS A 210 23.79 1.75 -0.04
N LYS A 211 23.73 1.83 -1.37
CA LYS A 211 23.99 3.07 -2.13
C LYS A 211 22.96 4.15 -1.82
N ASN A 212 21.68 3.79 -1.82
CA ASN A 212 20.59 4.72 -1.49
C ASN A 212 20.65 5.15 -0.03
N LYS A 213 20.86 4.22 0.91
CA LYS A 213 21.07 4.52 2.33
C LYS A 213 22.24 5.48 2.55
N LYS A 214 23.35 5.33 1.84
CA LYS A 214 24.48 6.27 1.88
C LYS A 214 24.09 7.65 1.33
N LYS A 215 23.38 7.70 0.20
CA LYS A 215 22.88 8.94 -0.41
C LYS A 215 21.90 9.69 0.51
N TYR A 216 20.93 8.99 1.06
CA TYR A 216 19.93 9.56 1.97
C TYR A 216 20.53 9.87 3.35
N GLY A 217 21.49 9.09 3.85
CA GLY A 217 22.26 9.42 5.05
C GLY A 217 23.05 10.73 4.88
N LEU A 218 23.75 10.91 3.76
CA LEU A 218 24.45 12.16 3.44
C LEU A 218 23.47 13.35 3.29
N LEU A 219 22.29 13.13 2.71
CA LEU A 219 21.26 14.16 2.60
C LEU A 219 20.69 14.52 3.99
N TYR A 220 20.41 13.50 4.81
CA TYR A 220 19.96 13.66 6.18
C TYR A 220 20.99 14.40 7.02
N ASP A 221 22.28 14.05 6.94
CA ASP A 221 23.34 14.75 7.68
C ASP A 221 23.47 16.22 7.24
N LYS A 222 23.32 16.49 5.94
CA LYS A 222 23.28 17.88 5.42
C LYS A 222 22.07 18.65 5.93
N LEU A 223 20.89 18.03 5.96
CA LEU A 223 19.66 18.65 6.47
C LEU A 223 19.73 18.83 7.99
N LYS A 224 20.22 17.82 8.72
CA LYS A 224 20.47 17.87 10.16
C LYS A 224 21.39 19.04 10.53
N ASN A 225 22.50 19.21 9.80
CA ASN A 225 23.43 20.32 10.02
C ASN A 225 22.80 21.68 9.69
N ARG A 226 21.92 21.74 8.68
CA ARG A 226 21.20 22.96 8.31
C ARG A 226 20.12 23.35 9.32
N GLU A 227 19.41 22.38 9.86
CA GLU A 227 18.25 22.58 10.75
C GLU A 227 18.63 22.52 12.25
N GLY A 228 19.90 22.34 12.59
CA GLY A 228 20.38 22.35 13.97
C GLY A 228 19.90 21.17 14.85
N ILE A 229 19.45 20.07 14.23
CA ILE A 229 18.82 18.95 14.94
C ILE A 229 19.90 18.15 15.71
N THR A 230 19.86 18.22 17.04
CA THR A 230 20.68 17.39 17.94
C THR A 230 19.87 16.16 18.35
N LEU A 231 20.46 14.96 18.20
CA LEU A 231 19.86 13.73 18.70
C LEU A 231 20.06 13.69 20.23
N LEU A 232 18.97 13.54 20.98
CA LEU A 232 19.00 13.05 22.36
C LEU A 232 19.44 11.58 22.39
#